data_AF-A0A920G4P0-F1
#
_entry.id   AF-A0A920G4P0-F1
#
_cell.length_a   1.000
_cell.length_b   1.000
_cell.length_c   1.000
_cell.angle_alpha   90.00
_cell.angle_beta   90.00
_cell.angle_gamma   90.00
#
_symmetry.space_group_name_H-M   'P 1'
#
loop_
_entity.id
_entity.type
_entity.pdbx_description
1 polymer ?
#
loop_
_entity_poly.entity_id
_entity_poly.type
_entity_poly.pdbx_seq_one_letter_code
_entity_poly.pdbx_strand_id
1 'polypeptide(L)'
;MIDKYLSTYAILPNGLPEIQGDWEHVLVVPCFDESAEFLDRLAATQQDVSLLLILVINRPESADTGCNQVIREHLTQYPTQPLQTGYQLHQLDDQLTALSIDLDALEGPTPAAEGVGRARRVGCDTALALIQQGIIKSRWIYSGDADAEWP
;
A
#
# COMPACT_ATOMS: atom_id res chain seq x y z
N MET A 1 3.51 23.84 -4.40
CA MET A 1 2.98 23.20 -5.64
C MET A 1 2.44 21.80 -5.34
N ILE A 2 3.14 21.01 -4.52
CA ILE A 2 2.68 19.71 -4.00
C ILE A 2 1.54 19.89 -2.97
N ASP A 3 1.64 20.83 -2.04
CA ASP A 3 0.60 21.02 -0.99
C ASP A 3 -0.78 21.35 -1.59
N LYS A 4 -0.81 22.15 -2.66
CA LYS A 4 -2.04 22.45 -3.39
C LYS A 4 -2.61 21.19 -4.07
N TYR A 5 -1.74 20.33 -4.60
CA TYR A 5 -2.19 19.09 -5.20
C TYR A 5 -2.78 18.16 -4.14
N LEU A 6 -2.05 17.95 -3.03
CA LEU A 6 -2.49 17.08 -1.93
C LEU A 6 -3.80 17.55 -1.30
N SER A 7 -4.03 18.87 -1.21
CA SER A 7 -5.27 19.40 -0.64
C SER A 7 -6.48 19.39 -1.60
N THR A 8 -6.25 19.29 -2.91
CA THR A 8 -7.31 19.52 -3.92
C THR A 8 -7.62 18.28 -4.75
N TYR A 9 -6.62 17.45 -5.05
CA TYR A 9 -6.73 16.38 -6.04
C TYR A 9 -6.35 15.00 -5.51
N ALA A 10 -5.64 14.90 -4.40
CA ALA A 10 -5.24 13.62 -3.84
C ALA A 10 -6.46 12.84 -3.33
N ILE A 11 -6.42 11.51 -3.50
CA ILE A 11 -7.40 10.59 -2.94
C ILE A 11 -6.77 9.90 -1.74
N LEU A 12 -7.13 10.36 -0.54
CA LEU A 12 -6.67 9.82 0.74
C LEU A 12 -7.91 9.44 1.57
N PRO A 13 -8.48 8.25 1.39
CA PRO A 13 -9.65 7.83 2.17
C PRO A 13 -9.33 7.84 3.67
N ASN A 14 -10.17 8.46 4.49
CA ASN A 14 -9.91 8.73 5.91
C ASN A 14 -8.64 9.57 6.21
N GLY A 15 -8.07 10.24 5.21
CA GLY A 15 -6.87 11.05 5.36
C GLY A 15 -5.57 10.23 5.43
N LEU A 16 -4.44 10.94 5.48
CA LEU A 16 -3.13 10.30 5.62
C LEU A 16 -2.98 9.74 7.06
N PRO A 17 -2.63 8.46 7.24
CA PRO A 17 -2.39 7.92 8.57
C PRO A 17 -1.11 8.52 9.18
N GLU A 18 -1.12 8.72 10.50
CA GLU A 18 0.09 9.07 11.23
C GLU A 18 0.98 7.83 11.39
N ILE A 19 2.11 7.81 10.69
CA ILE A 19 3.12 6.76 10.81
C ILE A 19 4.45 7.34 11.25
N GLN A 20 5.18 6.57 12.06
CA GLN A 20 6.55 6.90 12.46
C GLN A 20 7.50 5.92 11.78
N GLY A 21 8.44 6.46 11.02
CA GLY A 21 9.47 5.71 10.31
C GLY A 21 10.30 6.65 9.45
N ASP A 22 11.39 6.10 8.91
CA ASP A 22 12.32 6.84 8.06
C ASP A 22 12.77 5.90 6.92
N TRP A 23 11.96 5.83 5.86
CA TRP A 23 12.20 4.92 4.74
C TRP A 23 12.97 5.61 3.61
N GLU A 24 13.85 4.86 2.95
CA GLU A 24 14.62 5.40 1.83
C GLU A 24 13.78 5.44 0.56
N HIS A 25 13.01 4.38 0.31
CA HIS A 25 12.24 4.19 -0.91
C HIS A 25 10.79 3.81 -0.63
N VAL A 26 9.95 3.92 -1.66
CA VAL A 26 8.53 3.53 -1.61
C VAL A 26 8.09 2.82 -2.87
N LEU A 27 7.35 1.74 -2.69
CA LEU A 27 6.78 0.93 -3.76
C LEU A 27 5.27 0.82 -3.56
N VAL A 28 4.49 1.18 -4.59
CA VAL A 28 3.03 1.11 -4.59
C VAL A 28 2.58 -0.10 -5.40
N VAL A 29 1.86 -1.00 -4.74
CA VAL A 29 1.34 -2.24 -5.35
C VAL A 29 -0.16 -2.31 -5.10
N PRO A 30 -0.99 -2.16 -6.14
CA PRO A 30 -2.38 -2.57 -6.10
C PRO A 30 -2.48 -4.09 -5.93
N CYS A 31 -3.44 -4.55 -5.13
CA CYS A 31 -3.60 -5.96 -4.80
C CYS A 31 -5.08 -6.37 -4.87
N PHE A 32 -5.38 -7.31 -5.75
CA PHE A 32 -6.70 -7.90 -5.91
C PHE A 32 -6.59 -9.39 -6.22
N ASP A 33 -7.09 -10.23 -5.33
CA ASP A 33 -7.13 -11.70 -5.48
C ASP A 33 -5.73 -12.32 -5.74
N GLU A 34 -4.70 -11.73 -5.13
CA GLU A 34 -3.31 -12.12 -5.31
C GLU A 34 -2.89 -13.16 -4.27
N SER A 35 -1.91 -14.00 -4.64
CA SER A 35 -1.22 -14.82 -3.65
C SER A 35 -0.35 -13.95 -2.74
N ALA A 36 -0.02 -14.43 -1.54
CA ALA A 36 0.86 -13.69 -0.64
C ALA A 36 2.36 -13.89 -0.93
N GLU A 37 2.70 -14.78 -1.85
CA GLU A 37 4.09 -15.18 -2.12
C GLU A 37 4.97 -14.01 -2.58
N PHE A 38 4.40 -12.99 -3.22
CA PHE A 38 5.18 -11.82 -3.63
C PHE A 38 5.71 -11.01 -2.44
N LEU A 39 4.99 -11.00 -1.30
CA LEU A 39 5.45 -10.36 -0.07
C LEU A 39 6.68 -11.09 0.47
N ASP A 40 6.65 -12.42 0.46
CA ASP A 40 7.77 -13.25 0.91
C ASP A 40 8.98 -13.09 0.00
N ARG A 41 8.76 -13.07 -1.33
CA ARG A 41 9.83 -12.81 -2.30
C ARG A 41 10.43 -11.41 -2.14
N LEU A 42 9.59 -10.39 -1.90
CA LEU A 42 10.06 -9.03 -1.68
C LEU A 42 10.88 -8.94 -0.40
N ALA A 43 10.42 -9.55 0.70
CA ALA A 43 11.17 -9.60 1.96
C ALA A 43 12.53 -10.28 1.78
N ALA A 44 12.58 -11.38 1.02
CA ALA A 44 13.83 -12.12 0.79
C ALA A 44 14.83 -11.40 -0.13
N THR A 45 14.36 -10.53 -1.02
CA THR A 45 15.20 -9.81 -2.01
C THR A 45 15.63 -8.44 -1.53
N GLN A 46 14.82 -7.81 -0.68
CA GLN A 46 15.08 -6.46 -0.17
C GLN A 46 16.27 -6.47 0.80
N GLN A 47 17.41 -5.98 0.34
CA GLN A 47 18.64 -5.88 1.14
C GLN A 47 19.17 -4.45 1.14
N ASP A 48 19.85 -4.07 2.21
CA ASP A 48 20.65 -2.85 2.37
C ASP A 48 19.92 -1.49 2.33
N VAL A 49 18.68 -1.41 1.82
CA VAL A 49 17.89 -0.17 1.81
C VAL A 49 16.52 -0.36 2.43
N SER A 50 16.07 0.64 3.19
CA SER A 50 14.76 0.62 3.84
C SER A 50 13.65 0.95 2.84
N LEU A 51 12.67 0.04 2.68
CA LEU A 51 11.56 0.17 1.74
C LEU A 51 10.21 0.20 2.48
N LEU A 52 9.38 1.17 2.12
CA LEU A 52 7.96 1.16 2.43
C LEU A 52 7.16 0.60 1.24
N LEU A 53 6.55 -0.56 1.41
CA LEU A 53 5.55 -1.08 0.49
C LEU A 53 4.18 -0.49 0.85
N ILE A 54 3.55 0.26 -0.04
CA ILE A 54 2.15 0.66 0.08
C ILE A 54 1.32 -0.34 -0.70
N LEU A 55 0.71 -1.27 0.01
CA LEU A 55 -0.12 -2.33 -0.54
C LEU A 55 -1.59 -1.90 -0.49
N VAL A 56 -2.18 -1.63 -1.65
CA VAL A 56 -3.56 -1.15 -1.75
C VAL A 56 -4.48 -2.30 -2.13
N ILE A 57 -5.19 -2.84 -1.13
CA ILE A 57 -6.13 -3.94 -1.30
C ILE A 57 -7.44 -3.38 -1.83
N ASN A 58 -7.84 -3.80 -3.02
CA ASN A 58 -9.12 -3.44 -3.62
C ASN A 58 -9.93 -4.67 -4.02
N ARG A 59 -11.25 -4.53 -4.03
CA ARG A 59 -12.17 -5.60 -4.46
C ARG A 59 -13.20 -5.00 -5.43
N PRO A 60 -13.26 -5.42 -6.70
CA PRO A 60 -14.34 -5.05 -7.62
C PRO A 60 -15.70 -5.54 -7.13
N GLU A 61 -16.78 -4.83 -7.48
CA GLU A 61 -18.16 -5.25 -7.19
C GLU A 61 -18.51 -6.66 -7.67
N SER A 62 -17.89 -7.10 -8.76
CA SER A 62 -18.10 -8.43 -9.35
C SER A 62 -17.38 -9.56 -8.62
N ALA A 63 -16.50 -9.25 -7.67
CA ALA A 63 -15.67 -10.23 -6.99
C ALA A 63 -16.21 -10.61 -5.61
N ASP A 64 -15.98 -11.86 -5.22
CA ASP A 64 -16.40 -12.40 -3.94
C ASP A 64 -15.72 -11.67 -2.77
N THR A 65 -16.46 -11.49 -1.66
CA THR A 65 -15.96 -10.78 -0.46
C THR A 65 -14.73 -11.43 0.17
N GLY A 66 -14.47 -12.71 -0.14
CA GLY A 66 -13.33 -13.48 0.37
C GLY A 66 -12.08 -13.46 -0.52
N CYS A 67 -12.10 -12.83 -1.71
CA CYS A 67 -10.99 -12.91 -2.67
C CYS A 67 -9.65 -12.43 -2.09
N ASN A 68 -9.69 -11.41 -1.21
CA ASN A 68 -8.49 -10.86 -0.57
C ASN A 68 -8.21 -11.49 0.81
N GLN A 69 -8.87 -12.59 1.18
CA GLN A 69 -8.68 -13.18 2.50
C GLN A 69 -7.26 -13.73 2.68
N VAL A 70 -6.70 -14.36 1.64
CA VAL A 70 -5.32 -14.90 1.66
C VAL A 70 -4.30 -13.83 2.02
N ILE A 71 -4.32 -12.69 1.32
CA ILE A 71 -3.36 -11.61 1.58
C ILE A 71 -3.56 -10.99 2.97
N ARG A 72 -4.82 -10.82 3.42
CA ARG A 72 -5.13 -10.28 4.75
C ARG A 72 -4.61 -11.21 5.85
N GLU A 73 -4.88 -12.51 5.74
CA GLU A 73 -4.42 -13.50 6.70
C GLU A 73 -2.89 -13.57 6.74
N HIS A 74 -2.22 -13.54 5.59
CA HIS A 74 -0.76 -13.53 5.52
C HIS A 74 -0.17 -12.32 6.25
N LEU A 75 -0.71 -11.12 6.04
CA LEU A 75 -0.25 -9.91 6.73
C LEU A 75 -0.39 -9.99 8.26
N THR A 76 -1.37 -10.75 8.78
CA THR A 76 -1.53 -10.92 10.23
C THR A 76 -0.43 -11.76 10.89
N GLN A 77 0.39 -12.47 10.10
CA GLN A 77 1.52 -13.24 10.61
C GLN A 77 2.68 -12.34 11.05
N TYR A 78 2.71 -11.10 10.59
CA TYR A 78 3.76 -10.12 10.90
C TYR A 78 3.36 -9.22 12.08
N PRO A 79 4.35 -8.68 12.82
CA PRO A 79 4.11 -7.60 13.78
C PRO A 79 3.33 -6.46 13.12
N THR A 80 2.12 -6.22 13.61
CA THR A 80 1.16 -5.31 12.98
C THR A 80 0.74 -4.21 13.96
N GLN A 81 0.88 -2.96 13.51
CA GLN A 81 0.36 -1.79 14.18
C GLN A 81 -0.90 -1.30 13.44
N PRO A 82 -2.09 -1.35 14.07
CA PRO A 82 -3.26 -0.69 13.52
C PRO A 82 -3.08 0.83 13.61
N LEU A 83 -3.34 1.56 12.52
CA LEU A 83 -3.18 3.01 12.44
C LEU A 83 -4.53 3.71 12.57
N GLN A 84 -5.44 3.36 11.65
CA GLN A 84 -6.82 3.85 11.58
C GLN A 84 -7.66 2.84 10.81
N THR A 85 -8.98 3.01 10.75
CA THR A 85 -9.86 2.11 9.99
C THR A 85 -9.34 1.93 8.57
N GLY A 86 -9.10 0.69 8.15
CA GLY A 86 -8.61 0.35 6.81
C GLY A 86 -7.11 0.54 6.57
N TYR A 87 -6.34 0.96 7.58
CA TYR A 87 -4.90 1.16 7.48
C TYR A 87 -4.16 0.39 8.57
N GLN A 88 -3.19 -0.42 8.15
CA GLN A 88 -2.33 -1.16 9.07
C GLN A 88 -0.88 -1.10 8.59
N LEU A 89 0.05 -1.03 9.55
CA LEU A 89 1.48 -1.08 9.29
C LEU A 89 2.02 -2.43 9.73
N HIS A 90 2.70 -3.14 8.85
CA HIS A 90 3.22 -4.48 9.07
C HIS A 90 4.74 -4.48 8.90
N GLN A 91 5.47 -5.02 9.86
CA GLN A 91 6.92 -5.20 9.73
C GLN A 91 7.21 -6.57 9.09
N LEU A 92 7.55 -6.59 7.80
CA LEU A 92 7.78 -7.83 7.05
C LEU A 92 9.20 -8.35 7.27
N ASP A 93 10.18 -7.45 7.30
CA ASP A 93 11.60 -7.68 7.58
C ASP A 93 12.18 -6.41 8.21
N ASP A 94 13.40 -6.40 8.74
CA ASP A 94 14.09 -5.21 9.26
C ASP A 94 14.13 -4.05 8.25
N GLN A 95 14.29 -4.38 6.96
CA GLN A 95 14.39 -3.40 5.87
C GLN A 95 13.09 -3.21 5.08
N LEU A 96 12.02 -3.94 5.39
CA LEU A 96 10.76 -3.91 4.65
C LEU A 96 9.56 -3.75 5.58
N THR A 97 8.86 -2.63 5.40
CA THR A 97 7.57 -2.38 6.07
C THR A 97 6.47 -2.29 5.02
N ALA A 98 5.31 -2.90 5.29
CA ALA A 98 4.12 -2.76 4.46
C ALA A 98 3.07 -1.88 5.15
N LEU A 99 2.66 -0.79 4.50
CA LEU A 99 1.43 -0.06 4.80
C LEU A 99 0.31 -0.65 3.95
N SER A 100 -0.58 -1.42 4.57
CA SER A 100 -1.77 -1.92 3.90
C SER A 100 -2.88 -0.88 3.94
N ILE A 101 -3.53 -0.65 2.79
CA ILE A 101 -4.68 0.24 2.63
C ILE A 101 -5.83 -0.59 2.05
N ASP A 102 -6.81 -0.88 2.88
CA ASP A 102 -7.94 -1.75 2.56
C ASP A 102 -9.14 -0.94 2.10
N LEU A 103 -9.21 -0.69 0.78
CA LEU A 103 -10.28 0.09 0.18
C LEU A 103 -11.65 -0.56 0.33
N ASP A 104 -11.72 -1.90 0.36
CA ASP A 104 -12.97 -2.62 0.58
C ASP A 104 -13.50 -2.41 2.01
N ALA A 105 -12.61 -2.37 3.01
CA ALA A 105 -13.00 -2.04 4.38
C ALA A 105 -13.37 -0.56 4.56
N LEU A 106 -12.76 0.33 3.77
CA LEU A 106 -12.93 1.79 3.86
C LEU A 106 -14.22 2.28 3.19
N GLU A 107 -14.48 1.79 1.98
CA GLU A 107 -15.46 2.35 1.06
C GLU A 107 -16.37 1.29 0.45
N GLY A 108 -16.08 0.01 0.69
CA GLY A 108 -16.77 -1.12 0.06
C GLY A 108 -16.19 -1.49 -1.30
N PRO A 109 -16.92 -2.28 -2.11
CA PRO A 109 -16.42 -2.74 -3.39
C PRO A 109 -16.13 -1.55 -4.32
N THR A 110 -15.00 -1.62 -5.00
CA THR A 110 -14.62 -0.66 -6.03
C THR A 110 -15.54 -0.79 -7.24
N PRO A 111 -16.14 0.31 -7.72
CA PRO A 111 -16.95 0.28 -8.93
C PRO A 111 -16.15 -0.26 -10.12
N ALA A 112 -16.80 -1.04 -11.00
CA ALA A 112 -16.13 -1.70 -12.12
C ALA A 112 -15.36 -0.72 -13.05
N ALA A 113 -15.81 0.54 -13.13
CA ALA A 113 -15.18 1.59 -13.93
C ALA A 113 -13.88 2.15 -13.32
N GLU A 114 -13.62 1.94 -12.03
CA GLU A 114 -12.50 2.55 -11.29
C GLU A 114 -11.31 1.61 -11.09
N GLY A 115 -11.55 0.29 -11.17
CA GLY A 115 -10.55 -0.78 -11.32
C GLY A 115 -9.24 -0.63 -10.52
N VAL A 116 -8.14 -1.13 -11.11
CA VAL A 116 -6.78 -1.03 -10.55
C VAL A 116 -6.25 0.41 -10.52
N GLY A 117 -6.75 1.27 -11.41
CA GLY A 117 -6.30 2.66 -11.54
C GLY A 117 -6.54 3.48 -10.27
N ARG A 118 -7.68 3.24 -9.60
CA ARG A 118 -7.98 3.88 -8.32
C ARG A 118 -7.05 3.45 -7.20
N ALA A 119 -6.82 2.15 -7.06
CA ALA A 119 -5.92 1.61 -6.04
C ALA A 119 -4.50 2.17 -6.19
N ARG A 120 -3.99 2.18 -7.43
CA ARG A 120 -2.71 2.79 -7.76
C ARG A 120 -2.66 4.27 -7.43
N ARG A 121 -3.73 5.02 -7.73
CA ARG A 121 -3.81 6.45 -7.42
C ARG A 121 -3.79 6.71 -5.92
N VAL A 122 -4.58 5.99 -5.13
CA VAL A 122 -4.59 6.11 -3.65
C VAL A 122 -3.18 5.84 -3.09
N GLY A 123 -2.53 4.77 -3.55
CA GLY A 123 -1.19 4.43 -3.10
C GLY A 123 -0.16 5.51 -3.47
N CYS A 124 -0.20 6.03 -4.69
CA CYS A 124 0.70 7.10 -5.15
C CYS A 124 0.45 8.42 -4.42
N ASP A 125 -0.80 8.80 -4.18
CA ASP A 125 -1.14 10.00 -3.44
C ASP A 125 -0.70 9.90 -1.96
N THR A 126 -0.83 8.71 -1.37
CA THR A 126 -0.30 8.39 -0.03
C THR A 126 1.22 8.51 0.00
N ALA A 127 1.92 7.89 -0.95
CA ALA A 127 3.38 7.98 -1.07
C ALA A 127 3.83 9.45 -1.20
N LEU A 128 3.17 10.23 -2.06
CA LEU A 128 3.49 11.64 -2.28
C LEU A 128 3.33 12.46 -1.00
N ALA A 129 2.28 12.21 -0.22
CA ALA A 129 2.06 12.89 1.05
C ALA A 129 3.15 12.54 2.09
N LEU A 130 3.57 11.27 2.17
CA LEU A 130 4.66 10.84 3.04
C LEU A 130 6.03 11.40 2.62
N ILE A 131 6.30 11.48 1.32
CA ILE A 131 7.49 12.18 0.77
C ILE A 131 7.46 13.66 1.16
N GLN A 132 6.30 14.32 1.04
CA GLN A 132 6.14 15.73 1.41
C GLN A 132 6.37 15.97 2.91
N GLN A 133 6.07 15.00 3.77
CA GLN A 133 6.35 15.03 5.20
C GLN A 133 7.81 14.68 5.56
N GLY A 134 8.61 14.23 4.59
CA GLY A 134 9.99 13.79 4.81
C GLY A 134 10.12 12.42 5.48
N ILE A 135 9.03 11.67 5.57
CA ILE A 135 9.00 10.29 6.10
C ILE A 135 9.66 9.32 5.10
N ILE A 136 9.59 9.65 3.80
CA ILE A 136 10.22 8.90 2.72
C ILE A 136 11.25 9.82 2.05
N LYS A 137 12.52 9.38 1.99
CA LYS A 137 13.64 10.21 1.51
C LYS A 137 13.65 10.36 -0.01
N SER A 138 13.37 9.28 -0.73
CA SER A 138 13.34 9.27 -2.18
C SER A 138 12.21 10.16 -2.70
N ARG A 139 12.46 10.84 -3.84
CA ARG A 139 11.42 11.55 -4.60
C ARG A 139 10.74 10.68 -5.64
N TRP A 140 11.18 9.44 -5.79
CA TRP A 140 10.63 8.46 -6.72
C TRP A 140 9.60 7.60 -6.02
N ILE A 141 8.43 7.50 -6.64
CA ILE A 141 7.40 6.54 -6.29
C ILE A 141 7.50 5.41 -7.32
N TYR A 142 7.95 4.24 -6.88
CA TYR A 142 7.89 3.05 -7.72
C TYR A 142 6.47 2.50 -7.70
N SER A 143 5.99 2.00 -8.83
CA SER A 143 4.72 1.28 -8.89
C SER A 143 4.91 -0.02 -9.65
N GLY A 144 4.44 -1.11 -9.05
CA GLY A 144 4.43 -2.42 -9.65
C GLY A 144 3.03 -3.03 -9.64
N ASP A 145 2.96 -4.24 -10.15
CA ASP A 145 1.83 -5.16 -9.99
C ASP A 145 2.28 -6.31 -9.07
N ALA A 146 1.34 -6.95 -8.38
CA ALA A 146 1.64 -8.01 -7.42
C ALA A 146 2.10 -9.33 -8.10
N ASP A 147 1.72 -9.50 -9.38
CA ASP A 147 2.11 -10.63 -10.23
C ASP A 147 3.46 -10.43 -10.94
N ALA A 148 4.14 -9.30 -10.70
CA ALA A 148 5.45 -9.03 -11.27
C ALA A 148 6.56 -9.81 -10.56
N GLU A 149 7.53 -10.30 -11.34
CA GLU A 149 8.83 -10.75 -10.83
C GLU A 149 9.79 -9.56 -10.85
N TRP A 150 10.23 -9.10 -9.67
CA TRP A 150 11.24 -8.05 -9.58
C TRP A 150 12.65 -8.67 -9.55
N PRO A 151 13.60 -8.13 -10.35
CA PRO A 151 14.94 -8.69 -10.53
C PRO A 151 15.87 -8.48 -9.34
#